data_AF-A0A444JPG9-F1
#
_entry.id   AF-A0A444JPG9-F1
#
_cell.length_a   1.000
_cell.length_b   1.000
_cell.length_c   1.000
_cell.angle_alpha   90.00
_cell.angle_beta   90.00
_cell.angle_gamma   90.00
#
_symmetry.space_group_name_H-M   'P 1'
#
loop_
_entity.id
_entity.type
_entity.pdbx_description
1 polymer ?
#
loop_
_entity_poly.entity_id
_entity_poly.type
_entity_poly.pdbx_seq_one_letter_code
_entity_poly.pdbx_strand_id
1 'polypeptide(L)' 'MFQKILSSILVIFLLSASPMVAANSTKNEQCVKIRTKIDKIHSKMRHKYTNKQGVKYRKQLDKLYKDEFKYCF' A
#
# COMPACT_ATOMS: atom_id res chain seq x y z
N MET A 1 3.73 9.37 49.94
CA MET A 1 4.92 9.63 49.09
C MET A 1 4.96 8.70 47.86
N PHE A 2 4.63 7.42 48.00
CA PHE A 2 4.55 6.43 46.90
C PHE A 2 3.61 6.78 45.73
N GLN A 3 2.50 7.47 45.99
CA GLN A 3 1.54 7.84 44.95
C GLN A 3 2.09 8.89 43.95
N LYS A 4 3.07 9.71 44.38
CA LYS A 4 3.74 10.66 43.50
C LYS A 4 4.76 9.97 42.57
N ILE A 5 5.31 8.84 42.98
CA ILE A 5 6.29 8.06 42.22
C ILE A 5 5.60 7.26 41.11
N LEU A 6 4.42 6.67 41.40
CA LEU A 6 3.64 5.93 40.40
C LEU A 6 3.18 6.80 39.22
N SER A 7 2.81 8.05 39.51
CA SER A 7 2.34 9.00 38.48
C SER A 7 3.47 9.42 37.53
N SER A 8 4.71 9.50 38.03
CA SER A 8 5.87 9.93 37.24
C SER A 8 6.34 8.89 36.22
N ILE A 9 6.08 7.60 36.45
CA ILE A 9 6.47 6.50 35.55
C ILE A 9 5.54 6.44 34.32
N LEU A 10 4.26 6.77 34.48
CA LEU A 10 3.27 6.73 33.40
C LEU A 10 3.58 7.76 32.30
N VAL A 11 4.10 8.93 32.68
CA VAL A 11 4.43 10.01 31.73
C VAL A 11 5.61 9.64 30.84
N ILE A 12 6.58 8.87 31.34
CA ILE A 12 7.79 8.49 30.58
C ILE A 12 7.44 7.46 29.48
N PHE A 13 6.43 6.62 29.70
CA PHE A 13 5.98 5.62 28.72
C PHE A 13 5.23 6.22 27.52
N LEU A 14 4.64 7.41 27.67
CA LEU A 14 3.95 8.11 26.59
C LEU A 14 4.90 8.84 25.64
N LEU A 15 6.12 9.18 26.09
CA LEU A 15 7.11 9.88 25.25
C LEU A 15 7.96 8.94 24.37
N SER A 16 7.90 7.62 24.56
CA SER A 16 8.60 6.67 23.69
C SER A 16 7.84 6.31 22.40
N ALA A 17 6.64 6.84 22.20
CA ALA A 17 5.91 6.72 20.94
C ALA A 17 6.61 7.58 19.88
N SER A 18 7.69 7.07 19.31
CA SER A 18 8.32 7.65 18.13
C SER A 18 7.27 7.79 17.03
N PRO A 19 7.07 8.97 16.43
CA PRO A 19 6.26 9.10 15.24
C PRO A 19 7.03 8.47 14.08
N MET A 20 6.92 7.14 13.94
CA MET A 20 7.47 6.45 12.78
C MET A 20 6.68 6.86 11.53
N VAL A 21 7.31 7.73 10.75
CA VAL A 21 7.27 7.82 9.28
C VAL A 21 5.93 8.21 8.65
N ALA A 22 5.77 9.52 8.43
CA ALA A 22 4.74 10.11 7.57
C ALA A 22 5.28 10.55 6.18
N ALA A 23 6.30 9.86 5.66
CA ALA A 23 6.88 10.15 4.33
C ALA A 23 6.47 9.16 3.23
N ASN A 24 5.89 8.00 3.59
CA ASN A 24 5.56 6.90 2.67
C ASN A 24 4.08 6.81 2.26
N SER A 25 3.21 7.70 2.74
CA SER A 25 1.76 7.57 2.55
C SER A 25 1.35 7.65 1.07
N THR A 26 1.94 8.56 0.30
CA THR A 26 1.63 8.76 -1.13
C THR A 26 2.14 7.61 -2.00
N LYS A 27 3.36 7.11 -1.74
CA LYS A 27 3.94 5.95 -2.42
C LYS A 27 3.10 4.69 -2.15
N ASN A 28 2.70 4.48 -0.89
CA ASN A 28 1.83 3.36 -0.50
C ASN A 28 0.43 3.48 -1.12
N GLU A 29 -0.17 4.67 -1.13
CA GLU A 29 -1.48 4.89 -1.76
C GLU A 29 -1.42 4.62 -3.27
N GLN A 30 -0.34 5.03 -3.94
CA GLN A 30 -0.10 4.72 -5.35
C GLN A 30 0.05 3.22 -5.57
N CYS A 31 0.80 2.52 -4.71
CA CYS A 31 0.94 1.07 -4.74
C CYS A 31 -0.44 0.35 -4.67
N VAL A 32 -1.28 0.74 -3.70
CA VAL A 32 -2.63 0.17 -3.54
C VAL A 32 -3.51 0.42 -4.77
N LYS A 33 -3.45 1.62 -5.35
CA LYS A 33 -4.17 1.97 -6.59
C LYS A 33 -3.70 1.11 -7.77
N ILE A 34 -2.40 0.85 -7.90
CA ILE A 34 -1.83 0.04 -8.98
C ILE A 34 -2.27 -1.42 -8.83
N ARG A 35 -2.17 -2.00 -7.63
CA ARG A 35 -2.65 -3.37 -7.36
C ARG A 35 -4.13 -3.54 -7.66
N THR A 36 -4.95 -2.58 -7.24
CA THR A 36 -6.39 -2.58 -7.55
C THR A 36 -6.66 -2.58 -9.06
N LYS A 37 -5.84 -1.88 -9.86
CA LYS A 37 -5.97 -1.89 -11.33
C LYS A 37 -5.54 -3.23 -11.94
N ILE A 38 -4.49 -3.85 -11.42
CA ILE A 38 -4.04 -5.19 -11.82
C ILE A 38 -5.16 -6.20 -11.58
N ASP A 39 -5.75 -6.19 -10.38
CA ASP A 39 -6.84 -7.09 -10.01
C ASP A 39 -8.08 -6.91 -10.89
N LYS A 40 -8.42 -5.67 -11.24
CA LYS A 40 -9.52 -5.40 -12.19
C LYS A 40 -9.26 -5.98 -13.57
N ILE A 41 -8.02 -5.97 -14.06
CA ILE A 41 -7.68 -6.57 -15.35
C ILE A 41 -7.70 -8.09 -15.23
N HIS A 42 -7.12 -8.66 -14.19
CA HIS A 42 -7.19 -10.11 -13.94
C HIS A 42 -8.62 -10.60 -13.84
N SER A 43 -9.50 -9.88 -13.14
CA SER A 43 -10.94 -10.18 -13.08
C SER A 43 -11.57 -10.20 -14.48
N LYS A 44 -11.29 -9.21 -15.34
CA LYS A 44 -11.75 -9.20 -16.74
C LYS A 44 -11.20 -10.38 -17.55
N MET A 45 -9.98 -10.82 -17.26
CA MET A 45 -9.36 -11.98 -17.92
C MET A 45 -9.91 -13.33 -17.42
N ARG A 46 -10.56 -13.38 -16.25
CA ARG A 46 -11.25 -14.60 -15.79
C ARG A 46 -12.55 -14.85 -16.55
N HIS A 47 -13.15 -13.81 -17.12
CA HIS A 47 -14.33 -13.91 -17.96
C HIS A 47 -13.96 -14.15 -19.43
N LYS A 48 -14.93 -14.54 -20.27
CA LYS A 48 -14.70 -14.73 -21.70
C LYS A 48 -14.31 -13.39 -22.34
N TYR A 49 -13.13 -13.34 -22.95
CA TYR A 49 -12.63 -12.18 -23.69
C TYR A 49 -12.18 -12.59 -25.09
N THR A 50 -12.12 -11.62 -26.00
CA THR A 50 -11.63 -11.80 -27.37
C THR A 50 -10.11 -11.70 -27.44
N ASN A 51 -9.49 -12.30 -28.45
CA ASN A 51 -8.02 -12.19 -28.64
C ASN A 51 -7.52 -10.74 -28.66
N LYS A 52 -8.27 -9.81 -29.27
CA LYS A 52 -7.94 -8.37 -29.27
C LYS A 52 -7.94 -7.78 -27.86
N GLN A 53 -8.93 -8.14 -27.04
CA GLN A 53 -8.98 -7.73 -25.63
C GLN A 53 -7.82 -8.34 -24.83
N GLY A 54 -7.46 -9.60 -25.07
CA GLY A 54 -6.33 -10.25 -24.42
C GLY A 54 -4.99 -9.53 -24.68
N VAL A 55 -4.72 -9.13 -25.93
CA VAL A 55 -3.53 -8.32 -26.26
C VAL A 55 -3.55 -6.98 -25.53
N LYS A 56 -4.72 -6.32 -25.47
CA LYS A 56 -4.88 -5.06 -24.75
C LYS A 56 -4.61 -5.21 -23.25
N TYR A 57 -5.16 -6.24 -22.61
CA TYR A 57 -4.97 -6.53 -21.19
C TYR A 57 -3.50 -6.81 -20.87
N ARG A 58 -2.81 -7.60 -21.69
CA ARG A 58 -1.36 -7.85 -21.52
C ARG A 58 -0.54 -6.56 -21.57
N LYS A 59 -0.80 -5.69 -22.56
CA LYS A 59 -0.11 -4.38 -22.66
C LYS A 59 -0.41 -3.47 -21.46
N GLN A 60 -1.62 -3.55 -20.91
CA GLN A 60 -1.98 -2.78 -19.72
C GLN A 60 -1.29 -3.32 -18.46
N LEU A 61 -1.23 -4.65 -18.30
CA LEU A 61 -0.54 -5.31 -17.19
C LEU A 61 0.96 -5.01 -17.19
N ASP A 62 1.63 -5.07 -18.34
CA ASP A 62 3.07 -4.75 -18.44
C ASP A 62 3.40 -3.35 -17.91
N LYS A 63 2.56 -2.35 -18.25
CA LYS A 63 2.71 -0.99 -17.72
C LYS A 63 2.47 -0.93 -16.21
N LEU A 64 1.40 -1.57 -15.75
CA LEU A 64 1.06 -1.57 -14.32
C LEU A 64 2.10 -2.28 -13.47
N TYR A 65 2.73 -3.35 -13.96
CA TYR A 65 3.81 -4.03 -13.22
C TYR A 65 5.09 -3.18 -13.13
N LYS A 66 5.40 -2.40 -14.17
CA LYS A 66 6.50 -1.42 -14.09
C LYS A 66 6.21 -0.32 -13.07
N ASP A 67 4.97 0.17 -13.03
CA ASP A 67 4.53 1.12 -12.01
C ASP A 67 4.52 0.46 -10.62
N GLU A 68 4.08 -0.79 -10.50
CA GLU A 68 4.08 -1.54 -9.24
C GLU A 68 5.51 -1.65 -8.71
N PHE A 69 6.48 -1.97 -9.55
CA PHE A 69 7.88 -1.99 -9.16
C PHE A 69 8.38 -0.64 -8.65
N LYS A 70 7.98 0.46 -9.30
CA LYS A 70 8.41 1.82 -8.92
C LYS A 70 7.80 2.31 -7.60
N TYR A 71 6.53 1.98 -7.36
CA TYR A 71 5.77 2.53 -6.23
C TYR A 71 5.57 1.55 -5.07
N CYS A 72 5.71 0.24 -5.27
CA CYS A 72 5.58 -0.76 -4.20
C CYS A 72 6.90 -1.32 -3.69
N PHE A 73 7.96 -1.30 -4.50
CA PHE A 73 9.32 -1.75 -4.14
C PHE A 73 10.29 -0.55 -4.13
#